data_AF-A0A6M4C9Y2-F1
#
_entry.id   AF-A0A6M4C9Y2-F1
#
_cell.length_a   1.000
_cell.length_b   1.000
_cell.length_c   1.000
_cell.angle_alpha   90.00
_cell.angle_beta   90.00
_cell.angle_gamma   90.00
#
_symmetry.space_group_name_H-M   'P 1'
#
loop_
_entity.id
_entity.type
_entity.pdbx_description
1 polymer ?
#
loop_
_entity_poly.entity_id
_entity_poly.type
_entity_poly.pdbx_seq_one_letter_code
_entity_poly.pdbx_strand_id
1 'polypeptide(L)'
;MREMIFRIAAMQPIHIDPESVKPPKRRNVKISKDPQSVAARHRRERISERIRILQRLVPGGTKMDTASMLDEAIHYVKFLKNQVQSLERAAANRPTGIGFPVPMSSGSYLPMATKGYHHQSAHQNVQHYADA
;
A
#
# COMPACT_ATOMS: atom_id res chain seq x y z
N MET A 1 -11.00 -13.39 1.72
CA MET A 1 -9.62 -13.95 1.71
C MET A 1 -8.68 -13.16 0.79
N ARG A 2 -9.01 -12.97 -0.50
CA ARG A 2 -8.17 -12.21 -1.46
C ARG A 2 -7.75 -10.81 -1.00
N GLU A 3 -8.68 -10.00 -0.48
CA GLU A 3 -8.35 -8.64 -0.02
C GLU A 3 -7.29 -8.60 1.09
N MET A 4 -7.29 -9.58 1.99
CA MET A 4 -6.32 -9.65 3.08
C MET A 4 -4.90 -9.87 2.55
N ILE A 5 -4.76 -10.76 1.57
CA ILE A 5 -3.48 -11.03 0.90
C ILE A 5 -2.99 -9.76 0.18
N PHE A 6 -3.89 -9.05 -0.49
CA PHE A 6 -3.55 -7.82 -1.20
C PHE A 6 -3.14 -6.69 -0.26
N ARG A 7 -3.80 -6.52 0.88
CA ARG A 7 -3.41 -5.55 1.92
C ARG A 7 -2.02 -5.87 2.49
N ILE A 8 -1.75 -7.14 2.79
CA ILE A 8 -0.45 -7.56 3.29
C ILE A 8 0.65 -7.26 2.26
N ALA A 9 0.42 -7.66 1.00
CA ALA A 9 1.37 -7.44 -0.08
C ALA A 9 1.66 -5.96 -0.35
N ALA A 10 0.64 -5.09 -0.27
CA ALA A 10 0.78 -3.65 -0.48
C ALA A 10 1.62 -2.94 0.59
N MET A 11 1.80 -3.56 1.77
CA MET A 11 2.60 -3.02 2.87
C MET A 11 4.02 -3.58 2.95
N GLN A 12 4.35 -4.57 2.11
CA GLN A 12 5.71 -5.09 2.05
C GLN A 12 6.60 -4.14 1.24
N PRO A 13 7.87 -3.92 1.66
CA PRO A 13 8.81 -3.12 0.90
C PRO A 13 9.09 -3.80 -0.45
N ILE A 14 8.80 -3.08 -1.53
CA ILE A 14 8.96 -3.58 -2.89
C ILE A 14 10.37 -3.21 -3.39
N HIS A 15 11.25 -4.21 -3.53
CA HIS A 15 12.54 -4.05 -4.19
C HIS A 15 12.43 -4.57 -5.64
N ILE A 16 12.33 -3.66 -6.60
CA ILE A 16 12.27 -3.99 -8.03
C ILE A 16 13.61 -3.67 -8.66
N ASP A 17 14.53 -4.62 -8.58
CA ASP A 17 15.72 -4.59 -9.43
C ASP A 17 15.42 -5.47 -10.66
N PRO A 18 15.04 -4.88 -11.82
CA PRO A 18 14.77 -5.65 -13.03
C PRO A 18 15.99 -6.47 -13.47
N GLU A 19 17.21 -6.04 -13.14
CA GLU A 19 18.45 -6.77 -13.39
C GLU A 19 18.64 -8.01 -12.50
N SER A 20 17.97 -8.10 -11.35
CA SER A 20 18.11 -9.24 -10.42
C SER A 20 17.50 -10.54 -10.96
N VAL A 21 16.71 -10.47 -12.03
CA VAL A 21 15.91 -11.57 -12.57
C VAL A 21 16.76 -12.43 -13.51
N LYS A 22 17.76 -13.13 -12.96
CA LYS A 22 18.71 -13.94 -13.73
C LYS A 22 18.01 -14.97 -14.63
N PRO A 23 18.31 -15.02 -15.94
CA PRO A 23 17.80 -16.05 -16.83
C PRO A 23 18.22 -17.45 -16.36
N PRO A 24 17.32 -18.46 -16.44
CA PRO A 24 17.71 -19.83 -16.16
C PRO A 24 18.79 -20.29 -17.14
N LYS A 25 19.86 -20.90 -16.61
CA LYS A 25 20.98 -21.41 -17.40
C LYS A 25 20.48 -22.55 -18.31
N ARG A 26 20.50 -22.33 -19.62
CA ARG A 26 20.09 -23.35 -20.59
C ARG A 26 21.15 -24.46 -20.66
N ARG A 27 20.72 -25.72 -20.51
CA ARG A 27 21.54 -26.93 -20.74
C ARG A 27 22.00 -26.96 -22.20
N ASN A 28 23.21 -27.44 -22.47
CA ASN A 28 23.85 -27.47 -23.80
C ASN A 28 22.93 -28.07 -24.88
N VAL A 29 22.23 -27.22 -25.63
CA VAL A 29 21.46 -27.58 -26.82
C VAL A 29 22.08 -26.82 -27.99
N LYS A 30 22.27 -27.49 -29.13
CA LYS A 30 22.74 -26.84 -30.37
C LYS A 30 21.75 -25.73 -30.74
N ILE A 31 22.19 -24.47 -30.70
CA ILE A 31 21.35 -23.30 -30.95
C ILE A 31 21.47 -22.91 -32.43
N SER A 32 20.33 -22.72 -33.11
CA SER A 32 20.33 -22.18 -34.47
C SER A 32 20.88 -20.75 -34.51
N LYS A 33 21.71 -20.46 -35.53
CA LYS A 33 22.26 -19.13 -35.83
C LYS A 33 21.48 -18.39 -36.92
N ASP A 34 20.41 -19.00 -37.44
CA ASP A 34 19.54 -18.38 -38.41
C ASP A 34 18.95 -17.05 -37.85
N PRO A 35 18.96 -15.94 -38.62
CA PRO A 35 18.49 -14.64 -38.15
C PRO A 35 17.07 -14.65 -37.59
N GLN A 36 16.15 -15.39 -38.21
CA GLN A 36 14.77 -15.50 -37.74
C GLN A 36 14.69 -16.25 -36.40
N SER A 37 15.48 -17.33 -36.26
CA SER A 37 15.58 -18.08 -35.00
C SER A 37 16.16 -17.22 -33.85
N VAL A 38 17.18 -16.42 -34.14
CA VAL A 38 17.80 -15.49 -33.17
C VAL A 38 16.81 -14.42 -32.73
N ALA A 39 16.10 -13.78 -33.68
CA ALA A 39 15.09 -12.76 -33.39
C ALA A 39 13.94 -13.32 -32.52
N ALA A 40 13.43 -14.51 -32.87
CA ALA A 40 12.41 -15.18 -32.08
C ALA A 40 12.88 -15.53 -30.67
N ARG A 41 14.15 -15.93 -30.50
CA ARG A 41 14.75 -16.21 -29.20
C ARG A 41 14.82 -14.95 -28.33
N HIS A 42 15.35 -13.84 -28.85
CA HIS A 42 15.40 -12.56 -28.13
C HIS A 42 14.00 -12.09 -27.72
N ARG A 43 12.99 -12.26 -28.60
CA ARG A 43 11.59 -11.96 -28.25
C ARG A 43 11.10 -12.80 -27.07
N ARG A 44 11.34 -14.11 -27.09
CA ARG A 44 10.95 -15.02 -25.99
C ARG A 44 11.65 -14.68 -24.68
N GLU A 45 12.95 -14.36 -24.72
CA GLU A 45 13.73 -13.97 -23.54
C GLU A 45 13.17 -12.71 -22.88
N ARG A 46 12.88 -11.66 -23.66
CA ARG A 46 12.23 -10.43 -23.17
C ARG A 46 10.86 -10.69 -22.54
N ILE A 47 10.05 -11.58 -23.14
CA ILE A 47 8.75 -11.97 -22.56
C ILE A 47 8.96 -12.71 -21.25
N SER A 48 9.83 -13.71 -21.20
CA SER A 48 10.09 -14.49 -19.99
C SER A 48 10.67 -13.66 -18.84
N GLU A 49 11.48 -12.64 -19.14
CA GLU A 49 11.94 -11.66 -18.16
C GLU A 49 10.77 -10.89 -17.54
N ARG A 50 9.89 -10.30 -18.37
CA ARG A 50 8.71 -9.56 -17.89
C ARG A 50 7.77 -10.44 -17.06
N ILE A 51 7.56 -11.69 -17.48
CA ILE A 51 6.75 -12.66 -16.71
C ILE A 51 7.36 -12.92 -15.32
N ARG A 52 8.68 -13.09 -15.22
CA ARG A 52 9.35 -13.32 -13.93
C ARG A 52 9.32 -12.10 -13.02
N ILE A 53 9.40 -10.89 -13.58
CA ILE A 53 9.18 -9.65 -12.81
C ILE A 53 7.75 -9.65 -12.27
N LEU A 54 6.76 -9.92 -13.11
CA LEU A 54 5.36 -9.95 -12.72
C LEU A 54 5.09 -10.97 -11.60
N GLN A 55 5.69 -12.16 -11.65
CA GLN A 55 5.58 -13.19 -10.60
C GLN A 55 5.99 -12.72 -9.20
N ARG A 56 6.87 -11.72 -9.10
CA ARG A 56 7.32 -11.12 -7.83
C ARG A 56 6.44 -9.97 -7.37
N LEU A 57 5.73 -9.32 -8.30
CA LEU A 57 4.85 -8.19 -8.02
C LEU A 57 3.43 -8.63 -7.64
N VAL A 58 2.98 -9.75 -8.22
CA VAL A 58 1.63 -10.28 -7.96
C VAL A 58 1.66 -11.12 -6.67
N PRO A 59 0.75 -10.87 -5.72
CA PRO A 59 0.66 -11.66 -4.50
C PRO A 59 0.42 -13.15 -4.83
N GLY A 60 1.37 -14.01 -4.45
CA GLY A 60 1.32 -15.45 -4.78
C GLY A 60 1.75 -15.82 -6.20
N GLY A 61 2.12 -14.86 -7.05
CA GLY A 61 2.38 -15.07 -8.49
C GLY A 61 3.47 -16.10 -8.82
N THR A 62 4.46 -16.30 -7.94
CA THR A 62 5.51 -17.31 -8.13
C THR A 62 4.98 -18.76 -8.12
N LYS A 63 3.82 -19.00 -7.48
CA LYS A 63 3.20 -20.33 -7.36
C LYS A 63 2.03 -20.53 -8.33
N MET A 64 1.79 -19.58 -9.22
CA MET A 64 0.65 -19.57 -10.14
C MET A 64 1.09 -19.86 -11.56
N ASP A 65 0.20 -20.47 -12.35
CA ASP A 65 0.36 -20.52 -13.80
C ASP A 65 0.18 -19.12 -14.41
N THR A 66 0.62 -18.95 -15.65
CA THR A 66 0.62 -17.64 -16.32
C THR A 66 -0.78 -17.05 -16.46
N ALA A 67 -1.80 -17.86 -16.76
CA ALA A 67 -3.15 -17.33 -16.98
C ALA A 67 -3.74 -16.82 -15.66
N SER A 68 -3.70 -17.66 -14.61
CA SER A 68 -4.17 -17.27 -13.28
C SER A 68 -3.41 -16.07 -12.72
N MET A 69 -2.09 -16.01 -12.92
CA MET A 69 -1.27 -14.86 -12.49
C MET A 69 -1.70 -13.56 -13.17
N LEU A 70 -2.02 -13.59 -14.46
CA LEU A 70 -2.49 -12.42 -15.19
C LEU A 70 -3.85 -11.96 -14.67
N ASP A 71 -4.76 -12.88 -14.35
CA ASP A 71 -6.05 -12.55 -13.74
C ASP A 71 -5.89 -11.92 -12.35
N GLU A 72 -5.04 -12.49 -11.48
CA GLU A 72 -4.76 -11.90 -10.17
C GLU A 72 -4.05 -10.55 -10.28
N ALA A 73 -3.19 -10.34 -11.30
CA ALA A 73 -2.58 -9.04 -11.56
C ALA A 73 -3.64 -7.96 -11.82
N ILE A 74 -4.68 -8.28 -12.61
CA ILE A 74 -5.79 -7.36 -12.89
C ILE A 74 -6.51 -7.00 -11.58
N HIS A 75 -6.80 -7.99 -10.74
CA HIS A 75 -7.47 -7.76 -9.46
C HIS A 75 -6.62 -6.94 -8.50
N TYR A 76 -5.32 -7.22 -8.41
CA TYR A 76 -4.41 -6.50 -7.54
C TYR A 76 -4.26 -5.03 -7.97
N VAL A 77 -4.17 -4.75 -9.28
CA VAL A 77 -4.14 -3.37 -9.79
C VAL A 77 -5.42 -2.61 -9.44
N LYS A 78 -6.60 -3.24 -9.57
CA LYS A 78 -7.88 -2.63 -9.17
C LYS A 78 -7.91 -2.33 -7.67
N PHE A 79 -7.45 -3.28 -6.85
CA PHE A 79 -7.33 -3.11 -5.41
C PHE A 79 -6.40 -1.93 -5.05
N LEU A 80 -5.22 -1.84 -5.65
CA LEU A 80 -4.27 -0.75 -5.41
C LEU A 80 -4.86 0.63 -5.78
N LYS A 81 -5.56 0.72 -6.92
CA LYS A 81 -6.24 1.97 -7.33
C LYS A 81 -7.29 2.41 -6.29
N ASN A 82 -8.10 1.48 -5.80
CA ASN A 82 -9.09 1.78 -4.77
C ASN A 82 -8.43 2.22 -3.46
N GLN A 83 -7.31 1.58 -3.08
CA GLN A 83 -6.55 1.94 -1.90
C GLN A 83 -6.01 3.37 -2.00
N VAL A 84 -5.39 3.74 -3.13
CA VAL A 84 -4.91 5.12 -3.38
C VAL A 84 -6.06 6.11 -3.31
N GLN A 85 -7.18 5.86 -4.00
CA GLN A 85 -8.34 6.75 -3.97
C GLN A 85 -8.91 6.93 -2.55
N SER A 86 -8.94 5.87 -1.75
CA SER A 86 -9.39 5.96 -0.35
C SER A 86 -8.46 6.82 0.50
N LEU A 87 -7.14 6.74 0.27
CA LEU A 87 -6.13 7.52 0.98
C LEU A 87 -6.19 9.00 0.59
N GLU A 88 -6.38 9.29 -0.70
CA GLU A 88 -6.58 10.66 -1.20
C GLU A 88 -7.83 11.31 -0.58
N ARG A 89 -8.95 10.59 -0.54
CA ARG A 89 -10.19 11.07 0.12
C ARG A 89 -9.98 11.27 1.62
N ALA A 90 -9.27 10.36 2.29
CA ALA A 90 -8.98 10.49 3.72
C ALA A 90 -8.04 11.69 4.00
N ALA A 91 -7.11 11.98 3.10
CA ALA A 91 -6.25 13.17 3.19
C ALA A 91 -7.05 14.46 2.96
N ALA A 92 -7.96 14.47 1.97
CA ALA A 92 -8.82 15.62 1.67
C ALA A 92 -9.85 15.90 2.79
N ASN A 93 -10.34 14.84 3.45
CA ASN A 93 -11.27 14.94 4.57
C ASN A 93 -10.56 15.08 5.94
N ARG A 94 -9.22 15.19 5.98
CA ARG A 94 -8.58 15.63 7.23
C ARG A 94 -9.02 17.07 7.46
N PRO A 95 -9.69 17.38 8.59
CA PRO A 95 -9.77 18.76 9.00
C PRO A 95 -8.32 19.21 9.16
N THR A 96 -7.95 20.29 8.49
CA THR A 96 -6.66 21.00 8.59
C THR A 96 -6.45 21.60 10.00
N GLY A 97 -6.82 20.87 11.06
CA GLY A 97 -6.97 21.38 12.42
C GLY A 97 -6.77 20.35 13.53
N ILE A 98 -6.17 19.17 13.27
CA ILE A 98 -5.74 18.25 14.33
C ILE A 98 -4.21 18.21 14.39
N GLY A 99 -3.64 19.17 15.11
CA GLY A 99 -2.75 18.87 16.25
C GLY A 99 -1.34 18.33 16.01
N PHE A 100 -0.69 18.57 14.87
CA PHE A 100 0.76 18.35 14.81
C PHE A 100 1.49 19.62 15.28
N PRO A 101 2.23 19.59 16.41
CA PRO A 101 3.05 20.73 16.80
C PRO A 101 4.12 20.92 15.72
N VAL A 102 4.07 22.05 15.02
CA VAL A 102 5.14 22.46 14.12
C VAL A 102 6.35 22.73 15.02
N PRO A 103 7.48 22.02 14.88
CA PRO A 103 8.67 22.34 15.67
C PRO A 103 9.19 23.69 15.18
N MET A 104 8.98 24.73 15.98
CA MET A 104 9.76 25.96 15.82
C MET A 104 11.19 25.66 16.27
N SER A 105 12.16 26.23 15.54
CA SER A 105 13.62 26.06 15.71
C SER A 105 14.17 26.41 17.10
N SER A 106 13.33 26.81 18.06
CA SER A 106 13.71 27.33 19.38
C SER A 106 13.11 26.56 20.57
N GLY A 107 12.63 25.33 20.38
CA GLY A 107 12.37 24.40 21.49
C GLY A 107 11.20 24.73 22.42
N SER A 108 10.25 25.59 22.00
CA SER A 108 9.08 25.98 22.80
C SER A 108 7.78 25.52 22.14
N TYR A 109 7.04 24.62 22.80
CA TYR A 109 5.70 24.19 22.41
C TYR A 109 4.64 25.14 22.98
N LEU A 110 3.71 25.63 22.15
CA LEU A 110 2.53 26.38 22.61
C LEU A 110 1.45 25.39 23.09
N PRO A 111 0.89 25.53 24.31
CA PRO A 111 -0.34 24.86 24.68
C PRO A 111 -1.52 25.57 24.01
N MET A 112 -2.37 24.81 23.33
CA MET A 112 -3.56 25.32 22.65
C MET A 112 -4.57 25.82 23.71
N ALA A 113 -4.84 27.12 23.72
CA ALA A 113 -5.87 27.73 24.55
C ALA A 113 -7.26 27.23 24.12
N THR A 114 -7.87 26.36 24.92
CA THR A 114 -9.27 25.97 24.77
C THR A 114 -10.14 27.12 25.28
N LYS A 115 -10.85 27.80 24.37
CA LYS A 115 -11.87 28.79 24.73
C LYS A 115 -13.06 28.09 25.41
N GLY A 116 -13.10 28.20 26.73
CA GLY A 116 -14.24 28.66 27.54
C GLY A 116 -15.60 27.96 27.39
N TYR A 117 -15.91 27.08 28.34
CA TYR A 117 -17.24 26.97 28.94
C TYR A 117 -17.09 27.00 30.47
N HIS A 118 -17.37 28.15 31.07
CA HIS A 118 -17.68 28.25 32.49
C HIS A 118 -18.53 29.51 32.70
N HIS A 119 -19.78 29.33 33.11
CA HIS A 119 -20.50 30.35 33.86
C HIS A 119 -21.26 29.70 35.01
N GLN A 120 -21.08 30.33 36.15
CA GLN A 120 -21.26 29.85 37.51
C GLN A 120 -22.43 30.58 38.16
N SER A 121 -23.23 29.88 38.98
CA SER A 121 -24.17 30.45 39.96
C SER A 121 -24.84 29.28 40.69
N ALA A 122 -25.13 29.26 41.99
CA ALA A 122 -24.69 29.95 43.20
C ALA A 122 -25.24 29.09 44.37
N HIS A 123 -24.78 29.35 45.58
CA HIS A 123 -24.89 28.55 46.81
C HIS A 123 -26.29 28.32 47.44
N GLN A 124 -26.30 27.33 48.38
CA GLN A 124 -27.17 27.15 49.59
C GLN A 124 -28.61 26.63 49.34
N ASN A 125 -29.27 25.77 50.14
CA ASN A 125 -29.06 25.23 51.48
C ASN A 125 -29.90 23.93 51.66
N VAL A 126 -29.62 23.23 52.76
CA VAL A 126 -30.10 21.94 53.31
C VAL A 126 -31.63 21.81 53.48
N GLN A 127 -32.16 20.56 53.38
CA GLN A 127 -33.16 19.87 54.25
C GLN A 127 -34.01 18.88 53.42
N HIS A 128 -33.73 17.57 53.50
CA HIS A 128 -34.50 16.60 54.30
C HIS A 128 -36.01 16.73 54.17
N TYR A 129 -36.68 15.74 53.58
CA TYR A 129 -37.70 14.91 54.25
C TYR A 129 -37.98 13.64 53.42
N ALA A 130 -38.06 12.52 54.14
CA ALA A 130 -38.56 11.23 53.71
C ALA A 130 -40.08 11.14 53.95
N ASP A 131 -40.70 10.13 53.33
CA ASP A 131 -41.99 9.49 53.66
C ASP A 131 -43.27 10.35 53.76
N ALA A 132 -44.21 10.08 52.84
CA ALA A 132 -45.59 9.64 53.12
C ALA A 132 -46.25 9.12 51.83
#